data_AF-A9EJT3-F1
#
_entry.id   AF-A9EJT3-F1
#
_cell.length_a   1.000
_cell.length_b   1.000
_cell.length_c   1.000
_cell.angle_alpha   90.00
_cell.angle_beta   90.00
_cell.angle_gamma   90.00
#
_symmetry.space_group_name_H-M   'P 1'
#
loop_
_entity.id
_entity.type
_entity.pdbx_description
1 polymer ?
#
loop_
_entity_poly.entity_id
_entity_poly.type
_entity_poly.pdbx_seq_one_letter_code
_entity_poly.pdbx_strand_id
1 'polypeptide(L)'
;TMAGNKSAKGFTLIELMIVVAIIGILAAIALPAYKDYVTAAQGGAAMKGVTSFSTKIQACITTGIGCTGIAKEAKKNSKFGEVAKDPTQDGEFTLTWEEAKCKLEAKFDNAGGVVLTMTSTADLTLCKKGAGLT
;
A
#
# COMPACT_ATOMS: atom_id res chain seq x y z
N THR A 1 -63.53 -5.10 -14.05
CA THR A 1 -62.49 -4.39 -14.82
C THR A 1 -61.14 -5.01 -14.53
N MET A 2 -60.37 -5.25 -15.58
CA MET A 2 -59.15 -6.07 -15.62
C MET A 2 -57.96 -5.36 -14.95
N ALA A 3 -57.20 -6.07 -14.11
CA ALA A 3 -55.83 -5.66 -13.75
C ALA A 3 -54.89 -6.82 -14.13
N GLY A 4 -54.14 -6.61 -15.22
CA GLY A 4 -53.35 -7.64 -15.88
C GLY A 4 -52.28 -8.25 -14.97
N ASN A 5 -52.32 -9.58 -14.84
CA ASN A 5 -51.21 -10.35 -14.29
C ASN A 5 -50.13 -10.43 -15.37
N LYS A 6 -49.11 -9.56 -15.31
CA LYS A 6 -47.93 -9.66 -16.17
C LYS A 6 -47.31 -11.03 -15.92
N SER A 7 -47.33 -11.89 -16.94
CA SER A 7 -46.61 -13.15 -16.94
C SER A 7 -45.14 -12.87 -16.62
N ALA A 8 -44.71 -13.18 -15.39
CA ALA A 8 -43.33 -13.12 -15.00
C ALA A 8 -42.62 -14.30 -15.71
N LYS A 9 -41.90 -14.00 -16.80
CA LYS A 9 -40.93 -14.94 -17.37
C LYS A 9 -39.84 -15.14 -16.31
N GLY A 10 -39.89 -16.25 -15.60
CA GLY A 10 -38.87 -16.65 -14.63
C GLY A 10 -37.55 -17.02 -15.33
N PHE A 11 -36.43 -16.76 -14.65
CA PHE A 11 -35.09 -17.16 -15.09
C PHE A 11 -34.99 -18.69 -15.14
N THR A 12 -34.42 -19.26 -16.20
CA THR A 12 -34.30 -20.72 -16.31
C THR A 12 -33.10 -21.24 -15.52
N LEU A 13 -33.19 -22.46 -14.99
CA LEU A 13 -32.06 -23.10 -14.30
C LEU A 13 -30.87 -23.30 -15.24
N ILE A 14 -31.12 -23.50 -16.54
CA ILE A 14 -30.06 -23.64 -17.54
C ILE A 14 -29.32 -22.32 -17.80
N GLU A 15 -30.04 -21.19 -17.85
CA GLU A 15 -29.40 -19.87 -17.92
C GLU A 15 -28.52 -19.62 -16.70
N LEU A 16 -28.99 -19.97 -15.51
CA LEU A 16 -28.22 -19.78 -14.29
C LEU A 16 -26.96 -20.67 -14.26
N MET A 17 -27.06 -21.93 -14.70
CA MET A 17 -25.90 -22.84 -14.78
C MET A 17 -24.83 -22.34 -15.74
N ILE A 18 -25.21 -21.81 -16.91
CA ILE A 18 -24.26 -21.26 -17.88
C ILE A 18 -23.57 -20.02 -17.32
N VAL A 19 -24.31 -19.13 -16.65
CA VAL A 19 -23.73 -17.93 -16.04
C VAL A 19 -22.70 -18.30 -14.97
N VAL A 20 -22.99 -19.27 -14.10
CA VAL A 20 -22.05 -19.73 -13.07
C VAL A 20 -20.79 -20.34 -13.71
N ALA A 21 -20.94 -21.11 -14.79
CA ALA A 21 -19.81 -21.69 -15.52
C ALA A 21 -18.88 -20.60 -16.09
N ILE A 22 -19.43 -19.57 -16.72
CA ILE A 22 -18.64 -18.46 -17.30
C ILE A 22 -17.96 -17.65 -16.20
N ILE A 23 -18.67 -17.30 -15.12
CA ILE A 23 -18.09 -16.57 -13.98
C ILE A 23 -16.95 -17.38 -13.35
N GLY A 24 -17.08 -18.71 -13.25
CA GLY A 24 -16.03 -19.59 -12.76
C GLY A 24 -14.73 -19.46 -13.55
N ILE A 25 -14.80 -19.44 -14.89
CA ILE A 25 -13.61 -19.29 -15.76
C ILE A 25 -12.99 -17.91 -15.60
N LEU A 26 -13.79 -16.84 -15.59
CA LEU A 26 -13.30 -15.47 -15.44
C LEU A 26 -12.64 -15.25 -14.08
N ALA A 27 -13.24 -15.76 -13.00
CA ALA A 27 -12.73 -15.62 -11.64
C ALA A 27 -11.36 -16.27 -11.46
N ALA A 28 -11.10 -17.41 -12.12
CA ALA A 28 -9.82 -18.12 -12.05
C ALA A 28 -8.64 -17.26 -12.54
N ILE A 29 -8.86 -16.40 -13.52
CA ILE A 29 -7.82 -15.51 -14.09
C ILE A 29 -7.82 -14.15 -13.37
N ALA A 30 -9.01 -13.60 -13.08
CA ALA A 30 -9.13 -12.26 -12.53
C ALA A 30 -8.63 -12.17 -11.07
N LEU A 31 -8.87 -13.19 -10.24
CA LEU A 31 -8.47 -13.17 -8.83
C LEU A 31 -6.95 -13.10 -8.61
N PRO A 32 -6.09 -13.93 -9.24
CA PRO A 32 -4.64 -13.80 -9.08
C PRO A 32 -4.14 -12.46 -9.62
N ALA A 33 -4.59 -12.03 -10.79
CA ALA A 33 -4.20 -10.74 -11.36
C ALA A 33 -4.58 -9.55 -10.46
N TYR A 34 -5.76 -9.59 -9.86
CA TYR A 34 -6.19 -8.55 -8.90
C TYR A 34 -5.33 -8.58 -7.62
N LYS A 35 -4.98 -9.76 -7.10
CA LYS A 35 -4.09 -9.87 -5.94
C LYS A 35 -2.70 -9.29 -6.22
N ASP A 36 -2.18 -9.47 -7.42
CA ASP A 36 -0.88 -8.93 -7.84
C ASP A 36 -0.95 -7.40 -7.99
N TYR A 37 -2.02 -6.89 -8.60
CA TYR A 37 -2.28 -5.45 -8.70
C TYR A 37 -2.35 -4.78 -7.32
N VAL A 38 -3.09 -5.36 -6.38
CA VAL A 38 -3.18 -4.84 -5.01
C VAL A 38 -1.81 -4.86 -4.32
N THR A 39 -1.00 -5.89 -4.57
CA THR A 39 0.35 -5.99 -3.98
C THR A 39 1.28 -4.90 -4.55
N ALA A 40 1.24 -4.64 -5.86
CA ALA A 40 1.97 -3.52 -6.45
C ALA A 40 1.47 -2.16 -5.93
N ALA A 41 0.15 -1.98 -5.80
CA ALA A 41 -0.43 -0.75 -5.26
C ALA A 41 0.01 -0.47 -3.82
N GLN A 42 0.15 -1.52 -2.99
CA GLN A 42 0.70 -1.41 -1.63
C GLN A 42 2.15 -0.91 -1.64
N GLY A 43 2.98 -1.40 -2.57
CA GLY A 43 4.34 -0.89 -2.75
C GLY A 43 4.37 0.61 -3.06
N GLY A 44 3.51 1.07 -3.97
CA GLY A 44 3.40 2.49 -4.33
C GLY A 44 2.87 3.37 -3.19
N ALA A 45 1.89 2.88 -2.43
CA ALA A 45 1.39 3.56 -1.24
C ALA A 45 2.48 3.71 -0.18
N ALA A 46 3.28 2.66 0.03
CA ALA A 46 4.40 2.69 0.97
C ALA A 46 5.46 3.72 0.59
N MET A 47 5.84 3.78 -0.69
CA MET A 47 6.77 4.79 -1.18
C MET A 47 6.22 6.20 -0.95
N LYS A 48 4.97 6.47 -1.36
CA LYS A 48 4.32 7.78 -1.18
C LYS A 48 4.27 8.20 0.29
N GLY A 49 3.98 7.26 1.18
CA GLY A 49 3.97 7.48 2.62
C GLY A 49 5.33 7.94 3.12
N VAL A 50 6.38 7.17 2.86
CA VAL A 50 7.75 7.48 3.29
C VAL A 50 8.28 8.79 2.69
N THR A 51 8.06 9.03 1.38
CA THR A 51 8.58 10.23 0.70
C THR A 51 7.94 11.51 1.23
N SER A 52 6.73 11.44 1.79
CA SER A 52 6.06 12.62 2.37
C SER A 52 6.80 13.23 3.57
N PHE A 53 7.65 12.45 4.24
CA PHE A 53 8.48 12.91 5.36
C PHE A 53 9.98 12.95 5.03
N SER A 54 10.42 12.32 3.94
CA SER A 54 11.85 12.15 3.62
C SER A 54 12.60 13.48 3.54
N THR A 55 12.08 14.47 2.82
CA THR A 55 12.73 15.79 2.72
C THR A 55 12.84 16.50 4.06
N LYS A 56 11.81 16.40 4.93
CA LYS A 56 11.82 17.03 6.25
C LYS A 56 12.84 16.37 7.18
N ILE A 57 12.91 15.04 7.14
CA ILE A 57 13.86 14.27 7.94
C ILE A 57 15.29 14.56 7.47
N GLN A 58 15.55 14.55 6.16
CA GLN A 58 16.86 14.91 5.61
C GLN A 58 17.28 16.33 5.96
N ALA A 59 16.37 17.30 5.86
CA ALA A 59 16.65 18.68 6.25
C ALA A 59 16.98 18.78 7.76
N CYS A 60 16.22 18.10 8.61
CA CYS A 60 16.52 18.03 10.04
C CYS A 60 17.90 17.42 10.32
N ILE A 61 18.21 16.28 9.71
CA ILE A 61 19.48 15.58 9.96
C ILE A 61 20.67 16.44 9.54
N THR A 62 20.59 17.07 8.36
CA THR A 62 21.71 17.84 7.78
C THR A 62 21.87 19.25 8.34
N THR A 63 20.78 19.91 8.75
CA THR A 63 20.80 21.33 9.14
C THR A 63 20.33 21.60 10.57
N GLY A 64 19.72 20.61 11.23
CA GLY A 64 19.04 20.78 12.52
C GLY A 64 17.72 21.54 12.45
N ILE A 65 17.24 21.94 11.27
CA ILE A 65 16.01 22.73 11.11
C ILE A 65 14.80 21.80 10.94
N GLY A 66 13.70 22.13 11.63
CA GLY A 66 12.41 21.46 11.41
C GLY A 66 12.33 20.03 11.96
N CYS A 67 13.17 19.69 12.93
CA CYS A 67 13.24 18.36 13.54
C CYS A 67 11.99 17.97 14.35
N THR A 68 11.25 18.94 14.88
CA THR A 68 10.16 18.68 15.84
C THR A 68 8.84 18.37 15.16
N GLY A 69 8.06 17.47 15.76
CA GLY A 69 6.69 17.15 15.35
C GLY A 69 6.57 16.15 14.20
N ILE A 70 7.67 15.74 13.56
CA ILE A 70 7.67 14.73 12.50
C ILE A 70 7.11 13.40 13.01
N ALA A 71 7.53 12.95 14.18
CA ALA A 71 7.06 11.71 14.80
C ALA A 71 5.57 11.79 15.15
N LYS A 72 5.10 12.95 15.62
CA LYS A 72 3.69 13.16 15.95
C LYS A 72 2.81 13.12 14.70
N GLU A 73 3.25 13.75 13.62
CA GLU A 73 2.52 13.75 12.35
C GLU A 73 2.53 12.37 11.68
N ALA A 74 3.67 11.66 11.69
CA ALA A 74 3.74 10.28 11.18
C ALA A 74 2.77 9.36 11.93
N LYS A 75 2.70 9.48 13.27
CA LYS A 75 1.77 8.69 14.12
C LYS A 75 0.29 8.91 13.84
N LYS A 76 -0.11 9.99 13.15
CA LYS A 76 -1.51 10.19 12.75
C LYS A 76 -1.97 9.16 11.73
N ASN A 77 -1.04 8.56 11.00
CA ASN A 77 -1.33 7.50 10.06
C ASN A 77 -0.87 6.15 10.63
N SER A 78 -1.83 5.26 10.87
CA SER A 78 -1.60 3.92 11.42
C SER A 78 -0.81 2.99 10.50
N LYS A 79 -0.55 3.41 9.25
CA LYS A 79 0.34 2.69 8.33
C LYS A 79 1.81 2.91 8.63
N PHE A 80 2.17 3.95 9.37
CA PHE A 80 3.52 4.00 9.91
C PHE A 80 3.65 3.04 11.08
N GLY A 81 4.74 2.28 11.11
CA GLY A 81 5.17 1.50 12.26
C GLY A 81 5.56 2.40 13.43
N GLU A 82 6.21 1.82 14.43
CA GLU A 82 6.62 2.57 15.61
C GLU A 82 7.60 3.71 15.25
N VAL A 83 7.22 4.94 15.59
CA VAL A 83 8.08 6.12 15.47
C VAL A 83 8.38 6.65 16.89
N ALA A 84 9.46 6.18 17.50
CA ALA A 84 9.71 6.41 18.93
C ALA A 84 9.93 7.89 19.29
N LYS A 85 10.69 8.63 18.47
CA LYS A 85 11.10 10.02 18.71
C LYS A 85 11.14 10.83 17.41
N ASP A 86 11.26 12.15 17.52
CA ASP A 86 11.59 13.01 16.38
C ASP A 86 13.05 12.79 15.92
N PRO A 87 13.37 12.99 14.63
CA PRO A 87 14.75 12.99 14.15
C PRO A 87 15.55 14.12 14.80
N THR A 88 16.87 13.98 14.83
CA THR A 88 17.80 14.97 15.36
C THR A 88 18.89 15.27 14.34
N GLN A 89 19.51 16.44 14.44
CA GLN A 89 20.72 16.76 13.66
C GLN A 89 21.79 15.69 13.88
N ASP A 90 22.48 15.31 12.80
CA ASP A 90 23.54 14.30 12.76
C ASP A 90 23.12 12.93 13.37
N GLY A 91 21.81 12.69 13.48
CA GLY A 91 21.24 11.48 14.03
C GLY A 91 20.75 10.55 12.92
N GLU A 92 20.70 9.26 13.24
CA GLU A 92 20.03 8.28 12.40
C GLU A 92 18.52 8.26 12.67
N PHE A 93 17.73 8.03 11.62
CA PHE A 93 16.29 7.92 11.73
C PHE A 93 15.75 6.78 10.88
N THR A 94 14.71 6.10 11.33
CA THR A 94 14.05 5.05 10.56
C THR A 94 12.56 5.34 10.49
N LEU A 95 12.03 5.36 9.26
CA LEU A 95 10.59 5.32 9.00
C LEU A 95 10.22 3.99 8.39
N THR A 96 9.14 3.42 8.91
CA THR A 96 8.64 2.13 8.44
C THR A 96 7.18 2.28 8.06
N TRP A 97 6.84 1.94 6.81
CA TRP A 97 5.47 1.86 6.34
C TRP A 97 5.04 0.40 6.21
N GLU A 98 3.90 0.06 6.78
CA GLU A 98 3.37 -1.29 6.86
C GLU A 98 2.02 -1.41 6.12
N GLU A 99 2.04 -2.09 4.99
CA GLU A 99 0.86 -2.63 4.34
C GLU A 99 0.70 -4.11 4.68
N ALA A 100 -0.46 -4.68 4.32
CA ALA A 100 -0.76 -6.09 4.61
C ALA A 100 0.26 -7.07 4.00
N LYS A 101 0.85 -6.73 2.84
CA LYS A 101 1.81 -7.60 2.13
C LYS A 101 3.15 -6.95 1.83
N CYS A 102 3.23 -5.63 1.81
CA CYS A 102 4.47 -4.90 1.54
C CYS A 102 4.87 -4.06 2.75
N LYS A 103 6.15 -4.04 3.08
CA LYS A 103 6.71 -3.22 4.15
C LYS A 103 7.92 -2.47 3.62
N LEU A 104 7.89 -1.14 3.67
CA LEU A 104 8.98 -0.28 3.24
C LEU A 104 9.64 0.36 4.45
N GLU A 105 10.94 0.14 4.60
CA GLU A 105 11.78 0.74 5.63
C GLU A 105 12.72 1.75 4.97
N ALA A 106 12.68 2.99 5.44
CA ALA A 106 13.59 4.05 5.04
C ALA A 106 14.51 4.40 6.20
N LYS A 107 15.79 4.06 6.03
CA LYS A 107 16.85 4.40 6.98
C LYS A 107 17.54 5.66 6.49
N PHE A 108 17.49 6.69 7.31
CA PHE A 108 18.22 7.93 7.13
C PHE A 108 19.49 7.82 7.98
N ASP A 109 20.65 7.92 7.34
CA ASP A 109 21.93 7.99 8.03
C ASP A 109 22.18 9.38 8.62
N ASN A 110 23.24 9.52 9.40
CA ASN A 110 23.63 10.78 10.03
C ASN A 110 24.09 11.88 9.05
N ALA A 111 24.33 11.56 7.79
CA ALA A 111 24.69 12.51 6.72
C ALA A 111 23.47 12.89 5.86
N GLY A 112 22.28 12.38 6.16
CA GLY A 112 21.05 12.60 5.39
C GLY A 112 20.91 11.69 4.16
N GLY A 113 21.81 10.73 3.98
CA GLY A 113 21.65 9.64 3.02
C GLY A 113 20.49 8.73 3.41
N VAL A 114 19.85 8.12 2.39
CA VAL A 114 18.63 7.32 2.58
C VAL A 114 18.79 5.97 1.93
N VAL A 115 18.57 4.91 2.71
CA VAL A 115 18.50 3.53 2.25
C VAL A 115 17.07 3.03 2.36
N LEU A 116 16.47 2.71 1.20
CA LEU A 116 15.12 2.18 1.10
C LEU A 116 15.19 0.65 1.00
N THR A 117 14.60 -0.04 1.97
CA THR A 117 14.56 -1.50 2.03
C THR A 117 13.10 -1.96 2.00
N MET A 118 12.73 -2.68 0.94
CA MET A 118 11.41 -3.30 0.83
C MET A 118 11.46 -4.75 1.30
N THR A 119 10.50 -5.16 2.12
CA THR A 119 10.21 -6.55 2.47
C THR A 119 8.76 -6.89 2.13
N SER A 120 8.46 -8.17 1.92
CA SER A 120 7.11 -8.61 1.57
C SER A 120 6.80 -9.98 2.14
N THR A 121 5.53 -10.20 2.50
CA THR A 121 4.96 -11.52 2.80
C THR A 121 4.30 -12.17 1.58
N ALA A 122 4.33 -11.48 0.43
CA ALA A 122 3.90 -11.95 -0.88
C ALA A 122 5.07 -11.82 -1.87
N ASP A 123 4.78 -11.50 -3.14
CA ASP A 123 5.83 -11.29 -4.14
C ASP A 123 6.56 -9.96 -3.91
N LEU A 124 7.82 -10.06 -3.46
CA LEU A 124 8.68 -8.91 -3.22
C LEU A 124 8.96 -8.10 -4.49
N THR A 125 9.02 -8.74 -5.65
CA THR A 125 9.30 -8.06 -6.92
C THR A 125 8.15 -7.13 -7.30
N LEU A 126 6.90 -7.55 -7.05
CA LEU A 126 5.72 -6.71 -7.25
C LEU A 126 5.69 -5.52 -6.30
N CYS A 127 6.00 -5.72 -5.01
CA CYS A 127 6.12 -4.61 -4.06
C CYS A 127 7.20 -3.60 -4.49
N LYS A 128 8.39 -4.09 -4.90
CA LYS A 128 9.49 -3.22 -5.37
C LYS A 128 9.10 -2.46 -6.64
N LYS A 129 8.49 -3.14 -7.62
CA LYS A 129 8.04 -2.52 -8.87
C LYS A 129 6.99 -1.43 -8.60
N GLY A 130 6.03 -1.73 -7.73
CA GLY A 130 5.01 -0.76 -7.32
C GLY A 130 5.58 0.46 -6.60
N ALA A 131 6.67 0.27 -5.85
CA ALA A 131 7.39 1.34 -5.18
C ALA A 131 8.42 2.07 -6.07
N GLY A 132 8.65 1.61 -7.31
CA GLY A 132 9.66 2.19 -8.21
C GLY A 132 11.11 1.89 -7.80
N LEU A 133 11.37 0.78 -7.11
CA LEU A 133 12.68 0.37 -6.59
C LEU A 133 13.36 -0.73 -7.44
N THR A 134 12.90 -0.93 -8.67
CA THR A 134 13.38 -1.97 -9.61
C THR A 134 14.28 -1.38 -10.67
#